data_AF-A0A939M159-F1
#
_entry.id   AF-A0A939M159-F1
#
_cell.length_a   1.000
_cell.length_b   1.000
_cell.length_c   1.000
_cell.angle_alpha   90.00
_cell.angle_beta   90.00
_cell.angle_gamma   90.00
#
_symmetry.space_group_name_H-M   'P 1'
#
loop_
_entity.id
_entity.type
_entity.pdbx_description
1 polymer ?
#
loop_
_entity_poly.entity_id
_entity_poly.type
_entity_poly.pdbx_seq_one_letter_code
_entity_poly.pdbx_strand_id
1 'polypeptide(L)'
;MSRILFSCQEKGGVGKTTLVRALAEAVEGAPIIEIDASHRLLELENRVSFFQMRADREAIERTGGRAARAEFDAVLDELSSATLPTIVDVGANTSVSLFTMLADVAPELAAEFAVCVVVTNEPGAMVETPKLLALSKSWTSARFVIENRLHGPIDPFWLHANVNGATLTSLDAQVLEDGAEDYLQSGGLAIVDRLNPKKLREVHGIGPAIRIQRDLAKFRLEAMRAVRPAAEWLVG
;
A
#
# COMPACT_ATOMS: atom_id res chain seq x y z
N MET A 1 10.21 -9.09 18.40
CA MET A 1 10.07 -7.68 17.97
C MET A 1 8.83 -7.61 17.10
N SER A 2 8.05 -6.53 17.19
CA SER A 2 6.95 -6.30 16.25
C SER A 2 7.53 -6.11 14.84
N ARG A 3 6.79 -6.54 13.82
CA ARG A 3 7.16 -6.32 12.42
C ARG A 3 6.27 -5.23 11.84
N ILE A 4 6.87 -4.29 11.13
CA ILE A 4 6.16 -3.15 10.54
C ILE A 4 6.47 -3.11 9.05
N LEU A 5 5.42 -3.12 8.23
CA LEU A 5 5.51 -3.13 6.77
C LEU A 5 4.96 -1.83 6.20
N PHE A 6 5.81 -1.03 5.57
CA PHE A 6 5.37 0.16 4.83
C PHE A 6 4.97 -0.21 3.40
N SER A 7 3.78 0.17 2.95
CA SER A 7 3.39 0.19 1.54
C SER A 7 3.56 1.61 0.99
N CYS A 8 4.40 1.77 -0.04
CA CYS A 8 4.84 3.10 -0.45
C CYS A 8 5.05 3.24 -1.95
N GLN A 9 4.99 4.50 -2.39
CA GLN A 9 5.29 4.99 -3.75
C GLN A 9 5.02 6.50 -3.77
N GLU A 10 5.94 7.28 -4.31
CA GLU A 10 5.79 8.73 -4.46
C GLU A 10 4.67 9.08 -5.45
N LYS A 11 4.57 8.32 -6.55
CA LYS A 11 3.51 8.49 -7.55
C LYS A 11 2.13 8.10 -6.99
N GLY A 12 1.16 9.00 -7.13
CA GLY A 12 -0.26 8.72 -6.91
C GLY A 12 -0.87 7.85 -8.02
N GLY A 13 -1.93 7.11 -7.69
CA GLY A 13 -2.67 6.29 -8.66
C GLY A 13 -2.08 4.91 -8.97
N VAL A 14 -0.97 4.53 -8.34
CA VAL A 14 -0.31 3.23 -8.63
C VAL A 14 -0.98 2.01 -7.96
N GLY A 15 -2.04 2.21 -7.18
CA GLY A 15 -2.75 1.12 -6.47
C GLY A 15 -2.22 0.74 -5.08
N LYS A 16 -1.47 1.63 -4.39
CA LYS A 16 -0.98 1.40 -3.01
C LYS A 16 -2.08 0.96 -2.04
N THR A 17 -3.09 1.80 -1.86
CA THR A 17 -4.21 1.56 -0.95
C THR A 17 -4.99 0.28 -1.30
N THR A 18 -5.08 -0.09 -2.58
CA THR A 18 -5.66 -1.37 -3.00
C THR A 18 -4.83 -2.56 -2.51
N LEU A 19 -3.51 -2.48 -2.59
CA LEU A 19 -2.61 -3.52 -2.08
C LEU A 19 -2.55 -3.52 -0.54
N VAL A 20 -2.72 -2.38 0.12
CA VAL A 20 -2.91 -2.31 1.58
C VAL A 20 -4.21 -3.03 1.99
N ARG A 21 -5.31 -2.85 1.27
CA ARG A 21 -6.54 -3.63 1.49
C ARG A 21 -6.27 -5.13 1.34
N ALA A 22 -5.51 -5.54 0.33
CA ALA A 22 -5.14 -6.94 0.15
C ALA A 22 -4.26 -7.46 1.30
N LEU A 23 -3.33 -6.64 1.80
CA LEU A 23 -2.52 -6.95 2.99
C LEU A 23 -3.41 -7.09 4.24
N ALA A 24 -4.37 -6.18 4.43
CA ALA A 24 -5.28 -6.18 5.57
C ALA A 24 -6.23 -7.40 5.59
N GLU A 25 -6.49 -7.99 4.43
CA GLU A 25 -7.17 -9.27 4.30
C GLU A 25 -6.24 -10.47 4.49
N ALA A 26 -5.02 -10.41 3.97
CA ALA A 26 -4.04 -11.48 4.12
C ALA A 26 -3.56 -11.61 5.58
N VAL A 27 -3.56 -10.50 6.32
CA VAL A 27 -3.21 -10.43 7.74
C VAL A 27 -4.40 -9.89 8.52
N GLU A 28 -5.29 -10.81 8.90
CA GLU A 28 -6.49 -10.50 9.67
C GLU A 28 -6.12 -9.83 11.01
N GLY A 29 -6.78 -8.70 11.31
CA GLY A 29 -6.59 -7.99 12.57
C GLY A 29 -5.32 -7.15 12.69
N ALA A 30 -4.42 -7.14 11.69
CA ALA A 30 -3.27 -6.22 11.69
C ALA A 30 -3.76 -4.76 11.81
N PRO A 31 -3.22 -3.97 12.77
CA PRO A 31 -3.40 -2.52 12.79
C PRO A 31 -2.81 -1.88 11.53
N ILE A 32 -3.38 -0.74 11.17
CA ILE A 32 -3.01 0.02 9.98
C ILE A 32 -2.76 1.46 10.40
N ILE A 33 -1.61 1.99 10.03
CA ILE A 33 -1.29 3.40 10.13
C ILE A 33 -1.45 3.98 8.73
N GLU A 34 -2.40 4.90 8.53
CA GLU A 34 -2.59 5.58 7.25
C GLU A 34 -1.99 6.98 7.32
N ILE A 35 -1.03 7.25 6.44
CA ILE A 35 -0.31 8.53 6.35
C ILE A 35 -0.59 9.13 4.98
N ASP A 36 -1.61 9.97 4.85
CA ASP A 36 -1.99 10.57 3.55
C ASP A 36 -2.64 11.96 3.75
N ALA A 37 -2.87 12.68 2.66
CA ALA A 37 -3.60 13.94 2.66
C ALA A 37 -5.12 13.76 2.91
N SER A 38 -5.64 12.55 2.67
CA SER A 38 -7.05 12.20 2.80
C SER A 38 -7.21 10.79 3.38
N HIS A 39 -8.19 10.59 4.25
CA HIS A 39 -8.51 9.28 4.84
C HIS A 39 -9.25 8.38 3.83
N ARG A 40 -8.65 7.27 3.41
CA ARG A 40 -9.13 6.38 2.33
C ARG A 40 -9.56 5.00 2.79
N LEU A 41 -9.07 4.51 3.93
CA LEU A 41 -9.34 3.15 4.44
C LEU A 41 -10.51 3.10 5.43
N LEU A 42 -11.55 3.91 5.19
CA LEU A 42 -12.70 4.07 6.09
C LEU A 42 -13.40 2.74 6.42
N GLU A 43 -13.42 1.81 5.47
CA GLU A 43 -14.05 0.50 5.61
C GLU A 43 -13.33 -0.45 6.59
N LEU A 44 -12.10 -0.11 7.01
CA LEU A 44 -11.32 -0.89 7.97
C LEU A 44 -11.48 -0.38 9.41
N GLU A 45 -12.29 0.67 9.60
CA GLU A 45 -12.81 1.16 10.88
C GLU A 45 -11.71 1.30 11.96
N ASN A 46 -11.90 0.63 13.10
CA ASN A 46 -11.04 0.70 14.28
C ASN A 46 -9.64 0.11 14.09
N ARG A 47 -9.34 -0.46 12.92
CA ARG A 47 -7.98 -0.91 12.58
C ARG A 47 -7.09 0.24 12.13
N VAL A 48 -7.66 1.39 11.74
CA VAL A 48 -6.91 2.47 11.09
C VAL A 48 -6.66 3.65 12.03
N SER A 49 -5.38 3.94 12.26
CA SER A 49 -4.91 5.21 12.84
C SER A 49 -4.51 6.14 11.68
N PHE A 50 -5.29 7.21 11.44
CA PHE A 50 -5.05 8.15 10.33
C PHE A 50 -4.25 9.38 10.78
N PHE A 51 -3.15 9.65 10.07
CA PHE A 51 -2.28 10.80 10.24
C PHE A 51 -2.29 11.66 8.98
N GLN A 52 -2.90 12.84 9.08
CA GLN A 52 -3.04 13.73 7.93
C GLN A 52 -1.72 14.45 7.60
N MET A 53 -1.20 14.22 6.40
CA MET A 53 -0.04 14.95 5.89
C MET A 53 -0.45 16.10 4.98
N ARG A 54 0.31 17.20 4.99
CA ARG A 54 0.07 18.32 4.08
C ARG A 54 0.54 17.94 2.68
N ALA A 55 -0.37 17.98 1.72
CA ALA A 55 -0.07 17.66 0.32
C ALA A 55 0.90 18.66 -0.34
N ASP A 56 1.11 19.84 0.26
CA ASP A 56 1.77 20.95 -0.43
C ASP A 56 3.29 21.01 -0.17
N ARG A 57 4.03 20.61 -1.20
CA ARG A 57 5.51 20.65 -1.28
C ARG A 57 6.06 22.05 -0.95
N GLU A 58 5.32 23.10 -1.30
CA GLU A 58 5.67 24.50 -1.02
C GLU A 58 5.68 24.84 0.48
N ALA A 59 4.78 24.22 1.27
CA ALA A 59 4.73 24.45 2.71
C ALA A 59 5.91 23.77 3.44
N ILE A 60 6.35 22.61 2.93
CA ILE A 60 7.51 21.86 3.43
C ILE A 60 8.81 22.62 3.16
N GLU A 61 8.99 23.15 1.94
CA GLU A 61 10.16 23.94 1.54
C GLU A 61 10.28 25.26 2.33
N ARG A 62 9.15 25.92 2.61
CA ARG A 62 9.12 27.21 3.33
C ARG A 62 9.62 27.13 4.79
N THR A 63 9.56 25.96 5.42
CA THR A 63 9.87 25.80 6.87
C THR A 63 11.27 25.28 7.15
N GLY A 64 12.11 25.10 6.12
CA GLY A 64 13.50 24.64 6.29
C GLY A 64 13.60 23.24 6.91
N GLY A 65 12.61 22.38 6.70
CA GLY A 65 12.61 20.98 7.13
C GLY A 65 12.32 20.71 8.61
N ARG A 66 12.33 21.73 9.49
CA ARG A 66 12.02 21.54 10.92
C ARG A 66 10.54 21.25 11.19
N ALA A 67 9.63 21.94 10.51
CA ALA A 67 8.20 21.63 10.63
C ALA A 67 7.87 20.27 10.00
N ALA A 68 8.57 19.88 8.92
CA ALA A 68 8.39 18.60 8.26
C ALA A 68 8.82 17.39 9.12
N ARG A 69 9.76 17.57 10.07
CA ARG A 69 10.11 16.53 11.04
C ARG A 69 9.04 16.37 12.12
N ALA A 70 8.59 17.50 12.68
CA ALA A 70 7.53 17.51 13.68
C ALA A 70 6.20 16.94 13.18
N GLU A 71 5.94 17.03 11.87
CA GLU A 71 4.77 16.41 11.23
C GLU A 71 4.76 14.88 11.38
N PHE A 72 5.92 14.24 11.55
CA PHE A 72 6.01 12.80 11.76
C PHE A 72 6.14 12.36 13.21
N ASP A 73 6.21 13.28 14.19
CA ASP A 73 6.41 12.91 15.61
C ASP A 73 5.30 11.95 16.08
N ALA A 74 4.04 12.27 15.77
CA ALA A 74 2.91 11.40 16.15
C ALA A 74 2.94 10.05 15.44
N VAL A 75 3.47 9.99 14.21
CA VAL A 75 3.68 8.72 13.49
C VAL A 75 4.78 7.91 14.18
N LEU A 76 5.88 8.55 14.61
CA LEU A 76 6.96 7.88 15.33
C LEU A 76 6.49 7.34 16.68
N ASP A 77 5.68 8.09 17.42
CA ASP A 77 5.08 7.62 18.67
C ASP A 77 4.23 6.37 18.43
N GLU A 78 3.39 6.37 17.38
CA GLU A 78 2.58 5.20 17.00
C GLU A 78 3.47 4.00 16.62
N LEU A 79 4.50 4.20 15.79
CA LEU A 79 5.45 3.15 15.41
C LEU A 79 6.20 2.59 16.62
N SER A 80 6.59 3.45 17.57
CA SER A 80 7.31 3.04 18.78
C SER A 80 6.45 2.22 19.74
N SER A 81 5.13 2.46 19.74
CA SER A 81 4.17 1.76 20.59
C SER A 81 3.58 0.52 19.94
N ALA A 82 3.87 0.26 18.66
CA ALA A 82 3.37 -0.88 17.92
C ALA A 82 3.87 -2.21 18.51
N THR A 83 2.94 -2.98 19.07
CA THR A 83 3.21 -4.31 19.66
C THR A 83 2.75 -5.47 18.78
N LEU A 84 1.95 -5.18 17.75
CA LEU A 84 1.42 -6.16 16.80
C LEU A 84 2.04 -5.96 15.40
N PRO A 85 2.00 -6.98 14.52
CA PRO A 85 2.32 -6.80 13.11
C PRO A 85 1.47 -5.68 12.49
N THR A 86 2.11 -4.62 12.02
CA THR A 86 1.45 -3.38 11.62
C THR A 86 1.73 -3.05 10.15
N ILE A 87 0.69 -2.65 9.43
CA ILE A 87 0.77 -2.17 8.04
C ILE A 87 0.79 -0.65 8.06
N VAL A 88 1.62 -0.02 7.24
CA VAL A 88 1.64 1.44 7.10
C VAL A 88 1.33 1.80 5.64
N ASP A 89 0.19 2.44 5.37
CA ASP A 89 -0.13 3.00 4.04
C ASP A 89 0.46 4.39 3.93
N VAL A 90 1.45 4.57 3.04
CA VAL A 90 2.09 5.86 2.83
C VAL A 90 1.58 6.48 1.54
N GLY A 91 0.93 7.64 1.68
CA GLY A 91 0.39 8.46 0.61
C GLY A 91 1.46 8.91 -0.40
N ALA A 92 0.96 9.42 -1.53
CA ALA A 92 1.84 10.01 -2.55
C ALA A 92 2.65 11.19 -1.98
N ASN A 93 3.82 11.46 -2.56
CA ASN A 93 4.71 12.56 -2.19
C ASN A 93 5.24 12.56 -0.72
N THR A 94 5.06 11.48 0.02
CA THR A 94 5.37 11.40 1.47
C THR A 94 6.46 10.39 1.80
N SER A 95 6.68 9.40 0.95
CA SER A 95 7.56 8.26 1.24
C SER A 95 9.03 8.68 1.35
N VAL A 96 9.50 9.57 0.48
CA VAL A 96 10.91 10.03 0.50
C VAL A 96 11.23 10.79 1.78
N SER A 97 10.38 11.72 2.20
CA SER A 97 10.62 12.51 3.42
C SER A 97 10.54 11.63 4.67
N LEU A 98 9.53 10.77 4.76
CA LEU A 98 9.38 9.80 5.84
C LEU A 98 10.59 8.85 5.92
N PHE A 99 11.01 8.25 4.80
CA PHE A 99 12.10 7.27 4.79
C PHE A 99 13.46 7.89 5.09
N THR A 100 13.68 9.14 4.67
CA THR A 100 14.89 9.89 5.02
C THR A 100 14.97 10.11 6.53
N MET A 101 13.84 10.43 7.17
CA MET A 101 13.79 10.57 8.63
C MET A 101 13.94 9.20 9.33
N LEU A 102 13.24 8.16 8.85
CA LEU A 102 13.33 6.81 9.41
C LEU A 102 14.75 6.24 9.36
N ALA A 103 15.57 6.62 8.38
CA ALA A 103 16.97 6.19 8.32
C ALA A 103 17.78 6.58 9.57
N ASP A 104 17.42 7.69 10.24
CA ASP A 104 18.10 8.14 11.46
C ASP A 104 17.50 7.51 12.73
N VAL A 105 16.20 7.24 12.78
CA VAL A 105 15.49 6.86 14.02
C VAL A 105 15.11 5.38 14.10
N ALA A 106 14.97 4.67 12.98
CA ALA A 106 14.60 3.26 12.96
C ALA A 106 15.51 2.36 13.82
N PRO A 107 16.84 2.59 13.92
CA PRO A 107 17.71 1.82 14.83
C PRO A 107 17.34 1.92 16.31
N GLU A 108 16.65 3.00 16.71
CA GLU A 108 16.22 3.24 18.10
C GLU A 108 14.84 2.64 18.40
N LEU A 109 14.11 2.19 17.37
CA LEU A 109 12.79 1.60 17.51
C LEU A 109 12.88 0.08 17.73
N ALA A 110 12.09 -0.44 18.68
CA ALA A 110 12.07 -1.87 19.04
C ALA A 110 11.25 -2.73 18.06
N ALA A 111 11.38 -2.48 16.77
CA ALA A 111 10.65 -3.14 15.70
C ALA A 111 11.58 -3.57 14.55
N GLU A 112 11.16 -4.60 13.82
CA GLU A 112 11.77 -5.01 12.57
C GLU A 112 10.98 -4.39 11.41
N PHE A 113 11.67 -3.79 10.45
CA PHE A 113 11.03 -3.01 9.38
C PHE A 113 11.20 -3.65 8.01
N ALA A 114 10.14 -3.55 7.20
CA ALA A 114 10.20 -3.81 5.77
C ALA A 114 9.46 -2.73 4.97
N VAL A 115 9.80 -2.64 3.70
CA VAL A 115 9.07 -1.79 2.74
C VAL A 115 8.57 -2.63 1.57
N CYS A 116 7.39 -2.28 1.07
CA CYS A 116 6.75 -2.81 -0.12
C CYS A 116 6.49 -1.65 -1.08
N VAL A 117 7.28 -1.56 -2.14
CA VAL A 117 7.14 -0.51 -3.15
C VAL A 117 6.18 -1.00 -4.25
N VAL A 118 5.15 -0.21 -4.54
CA VAL A 118 4.22 -0.49 -5.64
C VAL A 118 4.69 0.26 -6.88
N VAL A 119 4.91 -0.45 -7.99
CA VAL A 119 5.42 0.14 -9.23
C VAL A 119 4.50 -0.17 -10.41
N THR A 120 4.16 0.85 -11.19
CA THR A 120 3.45 0.74 -12.47
C THR A 120 4.40 1.08 -13.62
N ASN A 121 4.02 0.73 -14.85
CA ASN A 121 4.71 1.17 -16.08
C ASN A 121 4.43 2.65 -16.41
N GLU A 122 4.44 3.51 -15.40
CA GLU A 122 4.42 4.95 -15.57
C GLU A 122 5.81 5.50 -15.25
N PRO A 123 6.34 6.44 -16.07
CA PRO A 123 7.69 6.98 -15.87
C PRO A 123 7.95 7.49 -14.44
N GLY A 124 6.96 8.14 -13.83
CA GLY A 124 7.09 8.66 -12.45
C GLY A 124 7.25 7.54 -11.41
N ALA A 125 6.47 6.46 -11.49
CA ALA A 125 6.59 5.35 -10.56
C ALA A 125 7.91 4.60 -10.75
N MET A 126 8.32 4.41 -12.01
CA MET A 126 9.58 3.75 -12.35
C MET A 126 10.78 4.54 -11.82
N VAL A 127 10.83 5.86 -12.03
CA VAL A 127 11.96 6.70 -11.57
C VAL A 127 12.11 6.72 -10.05
N GLU A 128 11.01 6.69 -9.29
CA GLU A 128 11.04 6.80 -7.83
C GLU A 128 11.30 5.46 -7.12
N THR A 129 10.91 4.34 -7.73
CA THR A 129 11.09 2.99 -7.16
C THR A 129 12.52 2.67 -6.69
N PRO A 130 13.58 2.80 -7.52
CA PRO A 130 14.94 2.51 -7.08
C PRO A 130 15.42 3.45 -5.98
N LYS A 131 14.94 4.70 -5.95
CA LYS A 131 15.27 5.67 -4.89
C LYS A 131 14.70 5.23 -3.55
N LEU A 132 13.43 4.82 -3.52
CA LEU A 132 12.77 4.31 -2.30
C LEU A 132 13.44 3.03 -1.77
N LEU A 133 13.83 2.12 -2.66
CA LEU A 133 14.57 0.90 -2.29
C LEU A 133 15.97 1.22 -1.74
N ALA A 134 16.64 2.23 -2.30
CA ALA A 134 17.95 2.68 -1.80
C ALA A 134 17.83 3.35 -0.43
N LEU A 135 16.87 4.25 -0.23
CA LEU A 135 16.62 4.97 1.03
C LEU A 135 16.24 4.02 2.17
N SER A 136 15.53 2.94 1.88
CA SER A 136 15.10 1.95 2.87
C SER A 136 16.18 0.93 3.23
N LYS A 137 17.25 0.82 2.44
CA LYS A 137 18.19 -0.31 2.51
C LYS A 137 18.87 -0.49 3.86
N SER A 138 19.23 0.61 4.52
CA SER A 138 20.04 0.59 5.76
C SER A 138 19.25 0.24 7.02
N TRP A 139 17.93 0.42 7.01
CA TRP A 139 17.08 0.25 8.20
C TRP A 139 15.99 -0.81 8.05
N THR A 140 15.84 -1.40 6.87
CA THR A 140 14.91 -2.52 6.63
C THR A 140 15.62 -3.86 6.57
N SER A 141 15.00 -4.89 7.15
CA SER A 141 15.46 -6.28 7.03
C SER A 141 14.94 -6.96 5.76
N ALA A 142 13.80 -6.50 5.22
CA ALA A 142 13.22 -7.00 3.98
C ALA A 142 12.69 -5.87 3.08
N ARG A 143 12.72 -6.11 1.78
CA ARG A 143 12.18 -5.21 0.75
C ARG A 143 11.38 -6.02 -0.24
N PHE A 144 10.22 -5.51 -0.63
CA PHE A 144 9.30 -6.11 -1.58
C PHE A 144 9.00 -5.10 -2.69
N VAL A 145 8.75 -5.60 -3.89
CA VAL A 145 8.22 -4.81 -4.99
C VAL A 145 7.03 -5.54 -5.59
N ILE A 146 5.94 -4.81 -5.79
CA ILE A 146 4.77 -5.31 -6.50
C ILE A 146 4.65 -4.53 -7.80
N GLU A 147 4.90 -5.22 -8.92
CA GLU A 147 4.59 -4.73 -10.25
C GLU A 147 3.06 -4.73 -10.44
N ASN A 148 2.44 -3.56 -10.32
CA ASN A 148 1.03 -3.38 -10.66
C ASN A 148 0.90 -3.07 -12.15
N ARG A 149 0.38 -4.04 -12.93
CA ARG A 149 0.32 -3.95 -14.39
C ARG A 149 -0.86 -3.14 -14.92
N LEU A 150 -1.49 -2.30 -14.09
CA LEU A 150 -2.57 -1.38 -14.50
C LEU A 150 -2.25 -0.59 -15.78
N HIS A 151 -0.98 -0.23 -15.97
CA HIS A 151 -0.48 0.50 -17.16
C HIS A 151 0.36 -0.38 -18.09
N GLY A 152 0.06 -1.69 -18.12
CA GLY A 152 0.83 -2.70 -18.82
C GLY A 152 2.04 -3.19 -18.02
N PRO A 153 2.70 -4.26 -18.50
CA PRO A 153 3.88 -4.81 -17.86
C PRO A 153 5.08 -3.85 -18.00
N ILE A 154 5.93 -3.86 -17.00
CA ILE A 154 7.24 -3.19 -17.03
C ILE A 154 8.23 -4.11 -17.75
N ASP A 155 9.16 -3.51 -18.48
CA ASP A 155 10.26 -4.23 -19.11
C ASP A 155 11.03 -5.10 -18.07
N PRO A 156 11.18 -6.42 -18.31
CA PRO A 156 11.83 -7.31 -17.36
C PRO A 156 13.30 -6.96 -17.07
N PHE A 157 14.02 -6.40 -18.06
CA PHE A 157 15.40 -5.97 -17.86
C PHE A 157 15.46 -4.76 -16.91
N TRP A 158 14.52 -3.83 -17.06
CA TRP A 158 14.35 -2.73 -16.11
C TRP A 158 14.06 -3.22 -14.70
N LEU A 159 13.13 -4.17 -14.53
CA LEU A 159 12.79 -4.75 -13.23
C LEU A 159 14.03 -5.37 -12.57
N HIS A 160 14.76 -6.22 -13.31
CA HIS A 160 15.98 -6.86 -12.81
C HIS A 160 17.04 -5.83 -12.38
N ALA A 161 17.21 -4.75 -13.14
CA ALA A 161 18.21 -3.72 -12.86
C ALA A 161 17.85 -2.82 -11.66
N ASN A 162 16.56 -2.58 -11.40
CA ASN A 162 16.11 -1.54 -10.45
C ASN A 162 15.49 -2.08 -9.16
N VAL A 163 15.16 -3.38 -9.09
CA VAL A 163 14.52 -4.02 -7.92
C VAL A 163 15.53 -4.82 -7.06
N ASN A 164 16.82 -4.80 -7.42
CA ASN A 164 17.84 -5.69 -6.87
C ASN A 164 17.84 -5.77 -5.33
N GLY A 165 17.69 -7.00 -4.81
CA GLY A 165 17.63 -7.30 -3.38
C GLY A 165 16.24 -7.19 -2.76
N ALA A 166 15.20 -6.91 -3.54
CA ALA A 166 13.81 -6.99 -3.12
C ALA A 166 13.10 -8.20 -3.75
N THR A 167 12.14 -8.78 -3.02
CA THR A 167 11.26 -9.84 -3.54
C THR A 167 10.21 -9.22 -4.47
N LEU A 168 10.23 -9.63 -5.74
CA LEU A 168 9.33 -9.14 -6.77
C LEU A 168 8.10 -10.06 -6.92
N THR A 169 6.91 -9.46 -6.91
CA THR A 169 5.66 -10.08 -7.36
C THR A 169 4.95 -9.16 -8.35
N SER A 170 3.86 -9.65 -8.94
CA SER A 170 3.07 -8.88 -9.90
C SER A 170 1.58 -9.04 -9.65
N LEU A 171 0.84 -7.98 -9.94
CA LEU A 171 -0.62 -7.97 -10.04
C LEU A 171 -0.98 -7.65 -11.49
N ASP A 172 -1.62 -8.60 -12.17
CA ASP A 172 -2.05 -8.41 -13.55
C ASP A 172 -3.17 -7.36 -13.65
N ALA A 173 -3.18 -6.61 -14.75
CA ALA A 173 -4.26 -5.69 -15.06
C ALA A 173 -5.58 -6.46 -15.12
N GLN A 174 -6.58 -5.99 -14.37
CA GLN A 174 -7.92 -6.56 -14.46
C GLN A 174 -8.78 -5.71 -15.38
N VAL A 175 -9.52 -6.40 -16.24
CA VAL A 175 -10.67 -5.82 -16.94
C VAL A 175 -11.90 -6.33 -16.19
N LEU A 176 -12.58 -5.43 -15.50
CA LEU A 176 -13.77 -5.77 -14.72
C LEU A 176 -15.02 -5.49 -15.55
N GLU A 177 -16.10 -6.24 -15.27
CA GLU A 177 -17.44 -5.90 -15.77
C GLU A 177 -17.85 -4.48 -15.33
N ASP A 178 -18.54 -3.75 -16.21
CA ASP A 178 -19.07 -2.42 -15.92
C ASP A 178 -19.84 -2.39 -14.59
N GLY A 179 -19.55 -1.38 -13.77
CA GLY A 179 -20.15 -1.22 -12.43
C GLY A 179 -19.49 -2.04 -11.31
N ALA A 180 -18.51 -2.90 -11.60
CA ALA A 180 -17.76 -3.61 -10.57
C ALA A 180 -16.89 -2.66 -9.71
N GLU A 181 -16.35 -1.60 -10.32
CA GLU A 181 -15.47 -0.63 -9.65
C GLU A 181 -16.14 0.09 -8.49
N ASP A 182 -17.45 0.37 -8.59
CA ASP A 182 -18.22 1.05 -7.55
C ASP A 182 -18.21 0.28 -6.22
N TYR A 183 -18.20 -1.07 -6.30
CA TYR A 183 -18.12 -1.92 -5.11
C TYR A 183 -16.72 -1.87 -4.48
N LEU A 184 -15.66 -1.82 -5.30
CA LEU A 184 -14.29 -1.67 -4.81
C LEU A 184 -14.06 -0.30 -4.17
N GLN A 185 -14.65 0.76 -4.74
CA GLN A 185 -14.54 2.11 -4.19
C GLN A 185 -15.30 2.28 -2.89
N SER A 186 -16.47 1.65 -2.76
CA SER A 186 -17.35 1.80 -1.58
C SER A 186 -16.99 0.92 -0.40
N GLY A 187 -16.48 -0.29 -0.63
CA GLY A 187 -16.25 -1.28 0.43
C GLY A 187 -14.90 -2.00 0.35
N GLY A 188 -14.00 -1.57 -0.52
CA GLY A 188 -12.70 -2.20 -0.72
C GLY A 188 -12.82 -3.66 -1.18
N LEU A 189 -11.80 -4.46 -0.87
CA LEU A 189 -11.82 -5.89 -1.15
C LEU A 189 -12.70 -6.67 -0.16
N ALA A 190 -12.87 -6.16 1.07
CA ALA A 190 -13.57 -6.85 2.15
C ALA A 190 -15.07 -7.08 1.87
N ILE A 191 -15.67 -6.26 0.99
CA ILE A 191 -17.08 -6.41 0.63
C ILE A 191 -17.35 -7.54 -0.35
N VAL A 192 -16.33 -8.04 -1.07
CA VAL A 192 -16.49 -9.01 -2.16
C VAL A 192 -17.19 -10.29 -1.70
N ASP A 193 -16.81 -10.83 -0.54
CA ASP A 193 -17.43 -12.03 0.04
C ASP A 193 -18.81 -11.76 0.66
N ARG A 194 -19.19 -10.49 0.81
CA ARG A 194 -20.45 -10.03 1.42
C ARG A 194 -21.47 -9.54 0.40
N LEU A 195 -21.10 -9.51 -0.88
CA LEU A 195 -22.01 -9.08 -1.95
C LEU A 195 -23.24 -9.97 -2.00
N ASN A 196 -24.42 -9.36 -1.97
CA ASN A 196 -25.68 -10.08 -2.06
C ASN A 196 -26.01 -10.38 -3.53
N PRO A 197 -26.01 -11.66 -3.97
CA PRO A 197 -26.23 -11.98 -5.38
C PRO A 197 -27.62 -11.62 -5.90
N LYS A 198 -28.63 -11.53 -5.01
CA LYS A 198 -29.98 -11.10 -5.41
C LYS A 198 -30.01 -9.59 -5.69
N LYS A 199 -29.41 -8.78 -4.80
CA LYS A 199 -29.31 -7.33 -4.98
C LYS A 199 -28.50 -6.96 -6.22
N LEU A 200 -27.37 -7.64 -6.44
CA LEU A 200 -26.57 -7.45 -7.66
C LEU A 200 -27.43 -7.67 -8.92
N ARG A 201 -28.25 -8.72 -8.93
CA ARG A 201 -29.12 -9.06 -10.06
C ARG A 201 -30.27 -8.06 -10.26
N GLU A 202 -30.78 -7.48 -9.18
CA GLU A 202 -31.80 -6.42 -9.25
C GLU A 202 -31.26 -5.15 -9.91
N VAL A 203 -29.99 -4.82 -9.65
CA VAL A 203 -29.34 -3.61 -10.20
C VAL A 203 -28.81 -3.83 -11.62
N HIS A 204 -28.11 -4.95 -11.85
CA HIS A 204 -27.29 -5.16 -13.06
C HIS A 204 -27.85 -6.23 -14.00
N GLY A 205 -28.91 -6.95 -13.60
CA GLY A 205 -29.39 -8.14 -14.32
C GLY A 205 -28.55 -9.39 -14.05
N ILE A 206 -29.02 -10.55 -14.52
CA ILE A 206 -28.45 -11.85 -14.15
C ILE A 206 -27.01 -12.03 -14.65
N GLY A 207 -26.77 -11.80 -15.94
CA GLY A 207 -25.47 -12.02 -16.57
C GLY A 207 -24.36 -11.14 -15.99
N PRO A 208 -24.53 -9.80 -16.01
CA PRO A 208 -23.54 -8.88 -15.46
C PRO A 208 -23.29 -9.12 -13.96
N ALA A 209 -24.32 -9.37 -13.15
CA ALA A 209 -24.13 -9.65 -11.72
C ALA A 209 -23.21 -10.85 -11.45
N ILE A 210 -23.33 -11.93 -12.25
CA ILE A 210 -22.46 -13.11 -12.12
C ILE A 210 -21.02 -12.75 -12.51
N ARG A 211 -20.83 -11.96 -13.58
CA ARG A 211 -19.49 -11.51 -14.02
C ARG A 211 -18.84 -10.59 -13.00
N ILE A 212 -19.55 -9.58 -12.50
CA ILE A 212 -19.09 -8.71 -11.41
C ILE A 212 -18.60 -9.53 -10.22
N GLN A 213 -19.43 -10.47 -9.72
CA GLN A 213 -19.05 -11.28 -8.57
C GLN A 213 -17.79 -12.12 -8.83
N ARG A 214 -17.71 -12.75 -10.01
CA ARG A 214 -16.56 -13.57 -10.40
C ARG A 214 -15.30 -12.73 -10.54
N ASP A 215 -15.39 -11.59 -11.23
CA ASP A 215 -14.25 -10.74 -11.54
C ASP A 215 -13.70 -10.08 -10.27
N LEU A 216 -14.57 -9.64 -9.35
CA LEU A 216 -14.18 -9.13 -8.04
C LEU A 216 -13.53 -10.21 -7.16
N ALA A 217 -14.09 -11.42 -7.12
CA ALA A 217 -13.51 -12.53 -6.36
C ALA A 217 -12.13 -12.93 -6.91
N LYS A 218 -11.99 -12.96 -8.23
CA LYS A 218 -10.71 -13.20 -8.90
C LYS A 218 -9.71 -12.11 -8.56
N PHE A 219 -10.08 -10.83 -8.69
CA PHE A 219 -9.21 -9.71 -8.40
C PHE A 219 -8.72 -9.71 -6.95
N ARG A 220 -9.63 -9.93 -6.01
CA ARG A 220 -9.32 -10.08 -4.58
C ARG A 220 -8.26 -11.15 -4.35
N LEU A 221 -8.46 -12.34 -4.89
CA LEU A 221 -7.51 -13.46 -4.76
C LEU A 221 -6.14 -13.13 -5.38
N GLU A 222 -6.11 -12.51 -6.55
CA GLU A 222 -4.86 -12.14 -7.22
C GLU A 222 -4.11 -11.04 -6.47
N ALA A 223 -4.82 -10.04 -5.92
CA ALA A 223 -4.22 -9.02 -5.06
C ALA A 223 -3.63 -9.63 -3.78
N MET A 224 -4.35 -10.54 -3.11
CA MET A 224 -3.83 -11.26 -1.94
C MET A 224 -2.59 -12.10 -2.29
N ARG A 225 -2.56 -12.73 -3.47
CA ARG A 225 -1.38 -13.48 -3.95
C ARG A 225 -0.19 -12.57 -4.23
N ALA A 226 -0.42 -11.39 -4.79
CA ALA A 226 0.64 -10.43 -5.07
C ALA A 226 1.31 -9.94 -3.78
N VAL A 227 0.54 -9.68 -2.72
CA VAL A 227 1.08 -9.22 -1.43
C VAL A 227 1.59 -10.34 -0.52
N ARG A 228 1.34 -11.61 -0.88
CA ARG A 228 1.59 -12.76 0.00
C ARG A 228 3.00 -12.80 0.60
N PRO A 229 4.11 -12.61 -0.14
CA PRO A 229 5.44 -12.65 0.48
C PRO A 229 5.65 -11.58 1.56
N ALA A 230 5.08 -10.39 1.35
CA ALA A 230 5.14 -9.30 2.32
C ALA A 230 4.25 -9.57 3.54
N ALA A 231 3.08 -10.17 3.33
CA ALA A 231 2.18 -10.60 4.40
C ALA A 231 2.80 -11.72 5.27
N GLU A 232 3.42 -12.72 4.65
CA GLU A 232 4.13 -13.80 5.35
C GLU A 232 5.30 -13.26 6.17
N TRP A 233 6.09 -12.35 5.59
CA TRP A 233 7.12 -11.65 6.35
C TRP A 233 6.52 -10.87 7.51
N LEU A 234 5.39 -10.17 7.34
CA LEU A 234 4.81 -9.36 8.40
C LEU A 234 4.43 -10.20 9.65
N VAL A 235 3.97 -11.43 9.48
CA VAL A 235 3.41 -12.21 10.61
C VAL A 235 4.38 -13.13 11.34
N GLY A 236 5.54 -13.48 10.78
CA GLY A 236 6.49 -14.37 11.47
C GLY A 236 6.97 -15.53 10.62
#